data_AF-A0A9E3U063-F1
#
_entry.id   AF-A0A9E3U063-F1
#
_cell.length_a   1.000
_cell.length_b   1.000
_cell.length_c   1.000
_cell.angle_alpha   90.00
_cell.angle_beta   90.00
_cell.angle_gamma   90.00
#
_symmetry.space_group_name_H-M   'P 1'
#
loop_
_entity.id
_entity.type
_entity.pdbx_description
1 polymer ?
#
loop_
_entity_poly.entity_id
_entity_poly.type
_entity_poly.pdbx_seq_one_letter_code
_entity_poly.pdbx_strand_id
1 'polypeptide(L)'
;MSRCPFCEKPIAAGSASCPHCRAPLEGMLPSGGESLEERVRALLDADQKIEAVKLYREETAASLAEAKEAVEALQAGRGLPVETPKDAAGIESEVLRLLGQRKKIEAIKLYRQHAGGGLKEAKEAVEALGERHGLDVRGSGCLGVVLCLVLCWSAVVAWFAA
;
A
#
# COMPACT_ATOMS: atom_id res chain seq x y z
N MET A 1 28.32 21.29 -3.73
CA MET A 1 29.36 20.91 -4.71
C MET A 1 29.39 19.40 -4.77
N SER A 2 28.89 18.82 -5.86
CA SER A 2 28.82 17.37 -6.01
C SER A 2 30.18 16.82 -6.43
N ARG A 3 30.51 15.59 -6.04
CA ARG A 3 31.72 14.88 -6.47
C ARG A 3 31.37 13.78 -7.46
N CYS A 4 32.25 13.52 -8.42
CA CYS A 4 32.09 12.39 -9.32
C CYS A 4 32.31 11.07 -8.56
N PRO A 5 31.42 10.08 -8.66
CA PRO A 5 31.57 8.79 -7.98
C PRO A 5 32.70 7.92 -8.54
N PHE A 6 33.19 8.20 -9.75
CA PHE A 6 34.23 7.42 -10.41
C PHE A 6 35.65 7.96 -10.19
N CYS A 7 35.79 9.28 -9.99
CA CYS A 7 37.11 9.90 -9.85
C CYS A 7 37.24 10.87 -8.68
N GLU A 8 36.20 11.00 -7.84
CA GLU A 8 36.12 11.82 -6.62
C GLU A 8 36.40 13.32 -6.77
N LYS A 9 36.62 13.80 -8.00
CA LYS A 9 36.82 15.21 -8.32
C LYS A 9 35.51 15.99 -8.29
N PRO A 10 35.55 17.29 -7.95
CA PRO A 10 34.37 18.13 -7.95
C PRO A 10 33.78 18.27 -9.36
N ILE A 11 32.46 18.24 -9.46
CA ILE A 11 31.72 18.40 -10.71
C ILE A 11 30.76 19.60 -10.62
N ALA A 12 30.60 20.29 -11.75
CA ALA A 12 29.59 21.33 -11.89
C ALA A 12 28.19 20.69 -12.01
N ALA A 13 27.20 21.31 -11.37
CA ALA A 13 25.80 20.89 -11.49
C ALA A 13 25.36 20.99 -12.97
N GLY A 14 24.76 19.93 -13.50
CA GLY A 14 24.24 19.88 -14.88
C GLY A 14 25.24 19.45 -15.96
N SER A 15 26.39 18.86 -15.60
CA SER A 15 27.31 18.28 -16.59
C SER A 15 26.86 16.87 -17.01
N ALA A 16 26.67 16.65 -18.32
CA ALA A 16 26.30 15.33 -18.87
C ALA A 16 27.40 14.26 -18.67
N SER A 17 28.65 14.69 -18.54
CA SER A 17 29.78 13.82 -18.22
C SER A 17 30.82 14.53 -17.36
N CYS A 18 31.59 13.76 -16.60
CA CYS A 18 32.65 14.31 -15.76
C CYS A 18 33.80 14.85 -16.64
N PRO A 19 34.24 16.10 -16.48
CA PRO A 19 35.33 16.68 -17.29
C PRO A 19 36.70 16.02 -17.04
N HIS A 20 36.84 15.24 -15.96
CA HIS A 20 38.12 14.64 -15.58
C HIS A 20 38.26 13.16 -15.98
N CYS A 21 37.20 12.37 -15.88
CA CYS A 21 37.24 10.94 -16.20
C CYS A 21 36.31 10.54 -17.35
N ARG A 22 35.53 11.48 -17.89
CA ARG A 22 34.50 11.25 -18.92
C ARG A 22 33.42 10.24 -18.53
N ALA A 23 33.30 9.92 -17.24
CA ALA A 23 32.21 9.08 -16.78
C ALA A 23 30.86 9.77 -17.10
N PRO A 24 29.89 9.05 -17.67
CA PRO A 24 28.54 9.57 -17.86
C PRO A 24 27.92 9.82 -16.49
N LEU A 25 27.39 11.03 -16.29
CA LEU A 25 26.69 11.43 -15.06
C LEU A 25 25.16 11.40 -15.25
N GLU A 26 24.72 10.72 -16.32
CA GLU A 26 23.35 10.51 -16.77
C GLU A 26 22.59 9.61 -15.77
N GLY A 27 22.31 10.15 -14.60
CA GLY A 27 21.61 9.46 -13.51
C GLY A 27 21.02 10.39 -12.45
N MET A 28 21.08 11.70 -12.68
CA MET A 28 20.45 12.72 -11.82
C MET A 28 19.25 13.40 -12.49
N LEU A 29 18.92 13.00 -13.72
CA LEU A 29 17.67 13.37 -14.38
C LEU A 29 16.57 12.45 -13.85
N PRO A 30 15.42 12.96 -13.36
CA PRO A 30 14.25 12.13 -13.22
C PRO A 30 13.94 11.54 -14.60
N SER A 31 13.87 10.23 -14.63
CA SER A 31 13.59 9.39 -15.79
C SER A 31 12.39 9.93 -16.55
N GLY A 32 12.65 10.55 -17.70
CA GLY A 32 11.66 10.94 -18.71
C GLY A 32 11.06 9.73 -19.40
N GLY A 33 10.28 8.96 -18.64
CA GLY A 33 9.11 8.27 -19.18
C GLY A 33 7.91 9.16 -18.85
N GLU A 34 6.97 9.31 -19.78
CA GLU A 34 5.77 10.16 -19.67
C GLU A 34 4.85 9.70 -18.52
N SER A 35 5.29 9.88 -17.28
CA SER A 35 4.57 9.48 -16.09
C SER A 35 3.27 10.28 -16.04
N LEU A 36 2.21 9.65 -15.54
CA LEU A 36 0.93 10.32 -15.32
C LEU A 36 1.12 11.64 -14.57
N GLU A 37 2.06 11.68 -13.61
CA GLU A 37 2.39 12.89 -12.86
C GLU A 37 2.96 14.00 -13.71
N GLU A 38 3.82 13.69 -14.69
CA GLU A 38 4.44 14.70 -15.54
C GLU A 38 3.44 15.28 -16.53
N ARG A 39 2.55 14.43 -17.07
CA ARG A 39 1.39 14.87 -17.88
C ARG A 39 0.44 15.77 -17.07
N VAL A 40 0.18 15.41 -15.82
CA VAL A 40 -0.64 16.21 -14.90
C VAL A 40 0.04 17.53 -14.52
N ARG A 41 1.36 17.55 -14.26
CA ARG A 41 2.11 18.77 -13.97
C ARG A 41 2.13 19.73 -15.16
N ALA A 42 2.34 19.23 -16.38
CA ALA A 42 2.29 20.05 -17.58
C ALA A 42 0.92 20.73 -17.76
N LEU A 43 -0.17 20.03 -17.46
CA LEU A 43 -1.52 20.60 -17.47
C LEU A 43 -1.72 21.64 -16.36
N LEU A 44 -1.12 21.45 -15.19
CA LEU A 44 -1.15 22.43 -14.10
C LEU A 44 -0.36 23.70 -14.42
N ASP A 45 0.81 23.57 -15.06
CA ASP A 45 1.63 24.70 -15.51
C ASP A 45 0.92 25.51 -16.60
N ALA A 46 0.04 24.87 -17.37
CA ALA A 46 -0.83 25.51 -18.35
C ALA A 46 -2.14 26.08 -17.74
N ASP A 47 -2.30 26.08 -16.41
CA ASP A 47 -3.51 26.47 -15.67
C ASP A 47 -4.77 25.62 -16.01
N GLN A 48 -4.59 24.46 -16.65
CA GLN A 48 -5.66 23.55 -17.08
C GLN A 48 -6.00 22.51 -16.02
N LYS A 49 -6.39 22.98 -14.81
CA LYS A 49 -6.65 22.11 -13.66
C LYS A 49 -7.81 21.11 -13.90
N ILE A 50 -8.81 21.49 -14.69
CA ILE A 50 -9.97 20.63 -15.00
C ILE A 50 -9.52 19.41 -15.83
N GLU A 51 -8.74 19.65 -16.88
CA GLU A 51 -8.16 18.63 -17.74
C GLU A 51 -7.18 17.72 -16.99
N ALA A 52 -6.38 18.28 -16.07
CA ALA A 52 -5.51 17.51 -15.18
C ALA A 52 -6.31 16.50 -14.33
N VAL A 53 -7.43 16.95 -13.73
CA VAL A 53 -8.32 16.08 -12.95
C VAL A 53 -8.98 15.03 -13.85
N LYS A 54 -9.40 15.41 -15.06
CA LYS A 54 -10.01 14.48 -16.01
C LYS A 54 -9.03 13.38 -16.43
N LEU A 55 -7.81 13.76 -16.83
CA LEU A 55 -6.75 12.83 -17.23
C LEU A 55 -6.41 11.86 -16.09
N TYR A 56 -6.30 12.36 -14.85
CA TYR A 56 -6.07 11.51 -13.69
C TYR A 56 -7.20 10.49 -13.49
N ARG A 57 -8.46 10.90 -13.63
CA ARG A 57 -9.62 9.99 -13.52
C ARG A 57 -9.67 8.94 -14.63
N GLU A 58 -9.33 9.32 -15.86
CA GLU A 58 -9.34 8.40 -17.00
C GLU A 58 -8.26 7.32 -16.85
N GLU A 59 -7.10 7.67 -16.31
CA GLU A 59 -5.96 6.76 -16.19
C GLU A 59 -5.99 5.91 -14.90
N THR A 60 -6.56 6.44 -13.79
CA THR A 60 -6.59 5.76 -12.48
C THR A 60 -7.97 5.25 -12.07
N ALA A 61 -9.01 5.56 -12.85
CA ALA A 61 -10.41 5.31 -12.48
C ALA A 61 -10.86 5.92 -11.13
N ALA A 62 -10.12 6.92 -10.62
CA ALA A 62 -10.42 7.58 -9.35
C ALA A 62 -11.73 8.39 -9.37
N SER A 63 -12.31 8.57 -8.18
CA SER A 63 -13.46 9.46 -7.99
C SER A 63 -13.07 10.93 -8.21
N LEU A 64 -14.07 11.79 -8.42
CA LEU A 64 -13.83 13.22 -8.66
C LEU A 64 -13.16 13.91 -7.47
N ALA A 65 -13.48 13.48 -6.25
CA ALA A 65 -12.85 13.99 -5.03
C ALA A 65 -11.37 13.58 -4.96
N GLU A 66 -11.07 12.31 -5.18
CA GLU A 66 -9.69 11.77 -5.14
C GLU A 66 -8.81 12.39 -6.23
N ALA A 67 -9.33 12.51 -7.45
CA ALA A 67 -8.59 13.10 -8.54
C ALA A 67 -8.30 14.58 -8.31
N LYS A 68 -9.24 15.33 -7.72
CA LYS A 68 -9.01 16.72 -7.33
C LYS A 68 -7.90 16.81 -6.27
N GLU A 69 -7.95 15.97 -5.25
CA GLU A 69 -6.95 15.96 -4.17
C GLU A 69 -5.56 15.60 -4.68
N ALA A 70 -5.45 14.61 -5.57
CA ALA A 70 -4.18 14.22 -6.18
C ALA A 70 -3.56 15.35 -7.01
N VAL A 71 -4.38 16.04 -7.81
CA VAL A 71 -3.94 17.19 -8.61
C VAL A 71 -3.58 18.38 -7.72
N GLU A 72 -4.31 18.63 -6.64
CA GLU A 72 -3.98 19.69 -5.66
C GLU A 72 -2.70 19.39 -4.87
N ALA A 73 -2.43 18.12 -4.57
CA ALA A 73 -1.18 17.68 -3.96
C ALA A 73 0.01 17.99 -4.88
N LEU A 74 -0.11 17.64 -6.17
CA LEU A 74 0.89 17.95 -7.19
C LEU A 74 1.10 19.45 -7.37
N GLN A 75 0.02 20.24 -7.38
CA GLN A 75 0.09 21.70 -7.44
C GLN A 75 0.82 22.32 -6.24
N ALA A 76 0.68 21.71 -5.05
CA ALA A 76 1.37 22.12 -3.83
C ALA A 76 2.85 21.68 -3.77
N GLY A 77 3.40 21.07 -4.83
CA GLY A 77 4.77 20.57 -4.87
C GLY A 77 5.00 19.33 -4.00
N ARG A 78 3.92 18.70 -3.50
CA ARG A 78 3.99 17.35 -2.94
C ARG A 78 3.89 16.40 -4.14
N GLY A 79 4.79 15.43 -4.25
CA GLY A 79 4.73 14.41 -5.32
C GLY A 79 3.37 13.71 -5.36
N LEU A 80 3.08 12.91 -6.40
CA LEU A 80 1.84 12.14 -6.39
C LEU A 80 1.73 11.40 -5.06
N PRO A 81 0.54 11.37 -4.44
CA PRO A 81 0.29 10.44 -3.36
C PRO A 81 0.45 9.03 -3.94
N VAL A 82 1.65 8.46 -3.83
CA VAL A 82 1.85 7.02 -3.98
C VAL A 82 0.91 6.40 -2.95
N GLU A 83 0.00 5.60 -3.48
CA GLU A 83 -1.23 5.16 -2.85
C GLU A 83 -1.09 4.82 -1.37
N THR A 84 -1.76 5.60 -0.52
CA THR A 84 -2.65 5.04 0.49
C THR A 84 -3.81 6.00 0.63
N PRO A 85 -5.05 5.59 0.37
CA PRO A 85 -6.22 6.36 0.74
C PRO A 85 -6.06 6.71 2.22
N LYS A 86 -6.13 8.00 2.54
CA LYS A 86 -5.90 8.50 3.90
C LYS A 86 -6.86 7.88 4.93
N ASP A 87 -8.02 7.41 4.45
CA ASP A 87 -8.96 6.59 5.21
C ASP A 87 -8.51 5.14 5.35
N ALA A 88 -7.93 4.53 4.31
CA ALA A 88 -7.40 3.16 4.37
C ALA A 88 -6.30 3.04 5.41
N ALA A 89 -5.39 4.02 5.54
CA ALA A 89 -4.35 3.98 6.57
C ALA A 89 -4.94 3.97 8.00
N GLY A 90 -6.03 4.70 8.24
CA GLY A 90 -6.75 4.70 9.52
C GLY A 90 -7.47 3.37 9.79
N ILE A 91 -8.13 2.83 8.77
CA ILE A 91 -8.82 1.53 8.82
C ILE A 91 -7.83 0.38 8.99
N GLU A 92 -6.71 0.38 8.27
CA GLU A 92 -5.63 -0.59 8.40
C GLU A 92 -5.03 -0.58 9.81
N SER A 93 -4.78 0.62 10.35
CA SER A 93 -4.28 0.77 11.73
C SER A 93 -5.24 0.15 12.75
N GLU A 94 -6.54 0.38 12.58
CA GLU A 94 -7.58 -0.17 13.46
C GLU A 94 -7.75 -1.68 13.26
N VAL A 95 -7.69 -2.17 12.03
CA VAL A 95 -7.66 -3.60 11.68
C VAL A 95 -6.47 -4.27 12.38
N LEU A 96 -5.26 -3.72 12.25
CA LEU A 96 -4.05 -4.24 12.89
C LEU A 96 -4.17 -4.24 14.43
N ARG A 97 -4.78 -3.19 15.02
CA ARG A 97 -5.07 -3.11 16.45
C ARG A 97 -6.00 -4.25 16.90
N LEU A 98 -7.05 -4.52 16.13
CA LEU A 98 -8.00 -5.61 16.40
C LEU A 98 -7.35 -6.99 16.21
N LEU A 99 -6.47 -7.14 15.22
CA LEU A 99 -5.69 -8.36 15.01
C LEU A 99 -4.72 -8.63 16.17
N GLY A 100 -4.04 -7.59 16.68
CA GLY A 100 -3.21 -7.69 17.88
C GLY A 100 -3.99 -8.13 19.14
N GLN A 101 -5.28 -7.77 19.22
CA GLN A 101 -6.20 -8.21 20.28
C GLN A 101 -6.82 -9.60 20.02
N ARG A 102 -6.40 -10.32 18.97
CA ARG A 102 -7.00 -11.60 18.50
C ARG A 102 -8.49 -11.48 18.11
N LYS A 103 -9.00 -10.27 17.88
CA LYS A 103 -10.41 -10.00 17.50
C LYS A 103 -10.61 -10.02 15.98
N LYS A 104 -10.25 -11.14 15.35
CA LYS A 104 -10.26 -11.28 13.88
C LYS A 104 -11.64 -11.05 13.25
N ILE A 105 -12.72 -11.45 13.91
CA ILE A 105 -14.08 -11.26 13.40
C ILE A 105 -14.45 -9.77 13.32
N GLU A 106 -14.05 -8.98 14.32
CA GLU A 106 -14.29 -7.53 14.35
C GLU A 106 -13.46 -6.82 13.28
N ALA A 107 -12.19 -7.23 13.10
CA ALA A 107 -11.34 -6.72 12.03
C ALA A 107 -11.94 -6.95 10.64
N ILE A 108 -12.49 -8.14 10.37
CA ILE A 108 -13.15 -8.47 9.11
C ILE A 108 -14.44 -7.65 8.92
N LYS A 109 -15.23 -7.45 9.98
CA LYS A 109 -16.45 -6.62 9.91
C LYS A 109 -16.12 -5.17 9.59
N LEU A 110 -15.10 -4.61 10.25
CA LEU A 110 -14.65 -3.23 10.06
C LEU A 110 -14.12 -3.03 8.64
N TYR A 111 -13.28 -3.95 8.16
CA TYR A 111 -12.80 -3.92 6.77
C TYR A 111 -13.94 -4.02 5.76
N ARG A 112 -14.94 -4.88 6.00
CA ARG A 112 -16.10 -5.04 5.10
C ARG A 112 -17.00 -3.80 5.06
N GLN A 113 -17.18 -3.12 6.19
CA GLN A 113 -17.99 -1.89 6.24
C GLN A 113 -17.38 -0.77 5.38
N HIS A 114 -16.05 -0.74 5.25
CA HIS A 114 -15.34 0.29 4.50
C HIS A 114 -15.04 -0.11 3.04
N ALA A 115 -14.63 -1.35 2.79
CA ALA A 115 -14.26 -1.82 1.44
C ALA A 115 -15.46 -2.30 0.60
N GLY A 116 -16.63 -2.53 1.19
CA GLY A 116 -17.86 -2.84 0.44
C GLY A 116 -17.91 -4.20 -0.27
N GLY A 117 -17.07 -5.16 0.10
CA GLY A 117 -16.92 -6.46 -0.59
C GLY A 117 -17.55 -7.68 0.10
N GLY A 118 -17.35 -8.85 -0.51
CA GLY A 118 -17.77 -10.14 0.03
C GLY A 118 -17.03 -10.52 1.31
N LEU A 119 -17.62 -11.39 2.14
CA LEU A 119 -16.99 -11.86 3.39
C LEU A 119 -15.62 -12.54 3.14
N LYS A 120 -15.48 -13.22 1.99
CA LYS A 120 -14.25 -13.89 1.57
C LYS A 120 -13.14 -12.88 1.30
N GLU A 121 -13.41 -11.85 0.50
CA GLU A 121 -12.44 -10.80 0.16
C GLU A 121 -12.01 -10.02 1.41
N ALA A 122 -12.95 -9.70 2.29
CA ALA A 122 -12.64 -9.02 3.55
C ALA A 122 -11.75 -9.88 4.47
N LYS A 123 -11.95 -11.21 4.47
CA LYS A 123 -11.09 -12.12 5.22
C LYS A 123 -9.68 -12.16 4.62
N GLU A 124 -9.57 -12.35 3.30
CA GLU A 124 -8.28 -12.45 2.60
C GLU A 124 -7.46 -11.17 2.76
N ALA A 125 -8.10 -10.00 2.65
CA ALA A 125 -7.43 -8.73 2.86
C ALA A 125 -6.91 -8.56 4.29
N VAL A 126 -7.73 -8.88 5.30
CA VAL A 126 -7.32 -8.80 6.72
C VAL A 126 -6.21 -9.82 7.04
N GLU A 127 -6.25 -11.01 6.45
CA GLU A 127 -5.19 -12.01 6.59
C GLU A 127 -3.88 -11.51 5.96
N ALA A 128 -3.94 -10.99 4.74
CA ALA A 128 -2.77 -10.42 4.07
C ALA A 128 -2.18 -9.23 4.85
N LEU A 129 -3.02 -8.39 5.45
CA LEU A 129 -2.57 -7.28 6.29
C LEU A 129 -1.85 -7.76 7.55
N GLY A 130 -2.39 -8.80 8.21
CA GLY A 130 -1.76 -9.42 9.36
C GLY A 130 -0.42 -10.06 9.02
N GLU A 131 -0.34 -10.80 7.91
CA GLU A 131 0.89 -11.45 7.44
C GLU A 131 2.00 -10.46 7.12
N ARG A 132 1.68 -9.36 6.40
CA ARG A 132 2.65 -8.29 6.09
C ARG A 132 3.25 -7.66 7.36
N HIS A 133 2.46 -7.59 8.44
CA HIS A 133 2.86 -6.99 9.71
C HIS A 133 3.35 -8.02 10.75
N GLY A 134 3.52 -9.29 10.36
CA GLY A 134 4.01 -10.35 11.25
C GLY A 134 3.04 -10.72 12.39
N LEU A 135 1.77 -10.37 12.26
CA LEU A 135 0.73 -10.78 13.19
C LEU A 135 0.23 -12.17 12.77
N ASP A 136 0.48 -13.19 13.59
CA ASP A 136 -0.02 -14.55 13.36
C ASP A 136 -1.55 -14.59 13.52
N VAL A 137 -2.26 -14.32 12.42
CA VAL A 137 -3.72 -14.34 12.32
C VAL A 137 -4.28 -15.73 12.03
N ARG A 138 -3.45 -16.78 12.13
CA ARG A 138 -3.87 -18.17 12.07
C ARG A 138 -4.77 -18.48 13.27
N GLY A 139 -6.06 -18.21 13.08
CA GLY A 139 -7.12 -18.66 13.96
C GLY A 139 -7.06 -20.17 14.04
N SER A 140 -6.86 -20.66 15.26
CA SER A 140 -6.97 -22.06 15.68
C SER A 140 -8.13 -22.74 14.94
N GLY A 141 -7.79 -23.64 14.02
CA GLY A 141 -8.80 -24.38 13.27
C GLY A 141 -9.63 -25.23 14.23
N CYS A 142 -10.93 -25.35 13.95
CA CYS A 142 -11.88 -26.20 14.68
C CYS A 142 -11.47 -27.69 14.79
N LEU A 143 -10.40 -28.10 14.12
CA LEU A 143 -9.81 -29.43 14.22
C LEU A 143 -9.40 -29.78 15.66
N GLY A 144 -8.91 -28.83 16.46
CA GLY A 144 -8.53 -29.07 17.85
C GLY A 144 -9.73 -29.41 18.75
N VAL A 145 -10.88 -28.76 18.51
CA VAL A 145 -12.11 -28.98 19.28
C VAL A 145 -12.75 -30.31 18.91
N VAL A 146 -12.77 -30.67 17.62
CA VAL A 146 -13.28 -31.97 17.16
C VAL A 146 -12.41 -33.12 17.68
N LEU A 147 -11.08 -32.97 17.64
CA LEU A 147 -10.17 -33.98 18.18
C LEU A 147 -10.35 -34.16 19.70
N CYS A 148 -10.48 -33.05 20.46
CA CYS A 148 -10.74 -33.13 21.91
C CYS A 148 -12.09 -33.78 22.23
N LEU A 149 -13.14 -33.49 21.46
CA LEU A 149 -14.46 -34.10 21.68
C LEU A 149 -14.46 -35.60 21.35
N VAL A 150 -13.77 -36.02 20.28
CA VAL A 150 -13.64 -37.44 19.92
C VAL A 150 -12.80 -38.18 20.96
N LEU A 151 -11.70 -37.59 21.44
CA LEU A 151 -10.86 -38.18 22.48
C LEU A 151 -11.61 -38.28 23.83
N CYS A 152 -12.31 -37.22 24.25
CA CYS A 152 -13.17 -37.27 25.44
C CYS A 152 -14.29 -38.31 25.31
N TRP A 153 -14.92 -38.41 24.14
CA TRP A 153 -15.97 -39.41 23.94
C TRP A 153 -15.42 -40.84 24.01
N SER A 154 -14.26 -41.09 23.41
CA SER A 154 -13.59 -42.40 23.50
C SER A 154 -13.19 -42.77 24.93
N ALA A 155 -12.74 -41.80 25.74
CA ALA A 155 -12.41 -42.02 27.14
C ALA A 155 -13.65 -42.34 28.00
N VAL A 156 -14.78 -41.68 27.74
CA VAL A 156 -16.06 -41.96 28.42
C VAL A 156 -16.58 -43.35 28.07
N VAL A 157 -16.50 -43.75 26.81
CA VAL A 157 -16.91 -45.11 26.37
C VAL A 157 -16.02 -46.19 26.99
N ALA A 158 -14.71 -45.94 27.10
CA ALA A 158 -13.79 -46.88 27.74
C ALA A 158 -14.04 -47.02 29.25
N TRP A 159 -14.45 -45.95 29.93
CA TRP A 159 -14.78 -45.97 31.37
C TRP A 159 -16.09 -46.69 31.68
N PHE A 160 -17.04 -46.72 30.73
CA PHE A 160 -18.32 -47.41 30.89
C PHE A 160 -18.27 -48.90 30.51
N ALA A 161 -17.19 -49.35 29.87
CA ALA A 161 -16.99 -50.72 29.39
C ALA A 161 -16.02 -51.56 30.25
N ALA A 162 -15.47 -50.98 31.32
CA ALA A 162 -14.62 -51.63 32.32
C ALA A 162 -15.39 -51.77 33.65
#